data_AF-A0AAU8VVJ3-F1
#
_entry.id   AF-A0AAU8VVJ3-F1
#
_cell.length_a   1.000
_cell.length_b   1.000
_cell.length_c   1.000
_cell.angle_alpha   90.00
_cell.angle_beta   90.00
_cell.angle_gamma   90.00
#
_symmetry.space_group_name_H-M   'P 1'
#
loop_
_entity.id
_entity.type
_entity.pdbx_description
1 polymer ?
#
loop_
_entity_poly.entity_id
_entity_poly.type
_entity_poly.pdbx_seq_one_letter_code
_entity_poly.pdbx_strand_id
1 'polypeptide(L)'
;MADNLSFYEWVRIERERLLINAFPDFIENSYGETYVIECDGNVEEVRKLVKEVLFVFNNLYIKHKWIDDIEQWKAILPHQFTKNFARELTIEEVEKERDWFYSLAYKQKLEEAKKAAYEPWRLSDWAETMHPENRVWFWWGDTILGERTKDNYFVVAIKLLDDYYSFNPIKIFFKNCGAKNISNISQYDLY
;
A
#
# COMPACT_ATOMS: atom_id res chain seq x y z
N MET A 1 27.35 -10.99 3.49
CA MET A 1 27.98 -9.74 3.96
C MET A 1 26.95 -8.61 3.92
N ALA A 2 25.87 -8.70 4.71
CA ALA A 2 24.74 -7.74 4.69
C ALA A 2 24.61 -6.90 5.98
N ASP A 3 25.43 -7.16 7.01
CA ASP A 3 25.12 -6.73 8.38
C ASP A 3 25.60 -5.33 8.77
N ASN A 4 25.65 -4.36 7.85
CA ASN A 4 25.99 -2.96 8.22
C ASN A 4 25.37 -1.89 7.31
N LEU A 5 24.40 -2.25 6.48
CA LEU A 5 23.65 -1.26 5.70
C LEU A 5 22.60 -0.61 6.60
N SER A 6 22.49 0.72 6.56
CA SER A 6 21.34 1.39 7.17
C SER A 6 20.07 0.92 6.45
N PHE A 7 18.94 0.87 7.18
CA PHE A 7 17.66 0.44 6.63
C PHE A 7 17.31 1.14 5.30
N TYR A 8 17.55 2.45 5.24
CA TYR A 8 17.28 3.27 4.07
C TYR A 8 18.24 3.03 2.90
N GLU A 9 19.50 2.69 3.20
CA GLU A 9 20.45 2.30 2.17
C GLU A 9 20.06 0.94 1.56
N TRP A 10 19.53 0.03 2.37
CA TRP A 10 18.96 -1.22 1.88
C TRP A 10 17.73 -0.99 1.00
N VAL A 11 16.81 -0.11 1.41
CA VAL A 11 15.65 0.34 0.59
C VAL A 11 16.11 0.91 -0.76
N ARG A 12 17.18 1.72 -0.77
CA ARG A 12 17.75 2.29 -2.00
C ARG A 12 18.28 1.21 -2.94
N ILE A 13 19.10 0.29 -2.41
CA ILE A 13 19.69 -0.82 -3.17
C ILE A 13 18.59 -1.71 -3.77
N GLU A 14 17.59 -2.06 -2.96
CA GLU A 14 16.50 -2.92 -3.42
C GLU A 14 15.66 -2.25 -4.52
N ARG A 15 15.38 -0.95 -4.40
CA ARG A 15 14.71 -0.19 -5.47
C ARG A 15 15.49 -0.24 -6.77
N GLU A 16 16.80 0.00 -6.73
CA GLU A 16 17.66 -0.05 -7.92
C GLU A 16 17.63 -1.43 -8.56
N ARG A 17 17.69 -2.51 -7.75
CA ARG A 17 17.57 -3.89 -8.21
C ARG A 17 16.25 -4.16 -8.95
N LEU A 18 15.14 -3.63 -8.43
CA LEU A 18 13.79 -3.86 -8.98
C LEU A 18 13.51 -3.03 -10.25
N LEU A 19 14.12 -1.85 -10.38
CA LEU A 19 14.01 -1.03 -11.60
C LEU A 19 14.75 -1.64 -12.80
N ILE A 20 15.72 -2.53 -12.56
CA ILE A 20 16.61 -3.10 -13.59
C ILE A 20 16.11 -4.47 -14.10
N ASN A 21 15.30 -5.21 -13.34
CA ASN A 21 14.97 -6.61 -13.62
C ASN A 21 13.54 -6.84 -14.16
N ALA A 22 13.41 -7.86 -15.03
CA ALA A 22 12.15 -8.59 -15.26
C ALA A 22 11.89 -9.59 -14.11
N PHE A 23 10.76 -10.33 -14.12
CA PHE A 23 10.30 -11.28 -13.09
C PHE A 23 11.44 -11.96 -12.28
N PRO A 24 11.33 -12.12 -10.95
CA PRO A 24 12.39 -12.64 -10.13
C PRO A 24 12.34 -14.16 -10.24
N ASP A 25 13.50 -14.78 -10.09
CA ASP A 25 13.45 -16.06 -9.43
C ASP A 25 13.04 -15.78 -7.99
N PHE A 26 11.95 -16.41 -7.52
CA PHE A 26 11.52 -16.34 -6.13
C PHE A 26 12.72 -16.77 -5.26
N ILE A 27 13.48 -15.82 -4.74
CA ILE A 27 14.58 -16.12 -3.81
C ILE A 27 13.93 -16.39 -2.45
N GLU A 28 14.26 -17.55 -1.87
CA GLU A 28 13.96 -17.88 -0.47
C GLU A 28 14.32 -16.69 0.43
N ASN A 29 13.36 -16.23 1.23
CA ASN A 29 13.44 -15.11 2.19
C ASN A 29 13.02 -13.70 1.70
N SER A 30 12.19 -13.57 0.66
CA SER A 30 11.39 -12.35 0.49
C SER A 30 9.91 -12.65 0.29
N TYR A 31 9.05 -12.03 1.11
CA TYR A 31 7.59 -12.11 0.99
C TYR A 31 7.13 -11.18 -0.14
N GLY A 32 7.28 -11.62 -1.37
CA GLY A 32 6.65 -11.01 -2.54
C GLY A 32 5.24 -11.56 -2.72
N GLU A 33 4.24 -10.68 -2.86
CA GLU A 33 2.87 -11.07 -3.17
C GLU A 33 2.46 -10.53 -4.54
N THR A 34 1.64 -11.31 -5.24
CA THR A 34 1.06 -10.91 -6.53
C THR A 34 -0.41 -10.59 -6.33
N TYR A 35 -0.85 -9.47 -6.88
CA TYR A 35 -2.24 -9.04 -6.82
C TYR A 35 -2.82 -8.92 -8.23
N VAL A 36 -4.07 -9.36 -8.39
CA VAL A 36 -4.90 -9.02 -9.54
C VAL A 36 -5.75 -7.82 -9.17
N ILE A 37 -5.67 -6.79 -9.99
CA ILE A 37 -6.41 -5.55 -9.82
C ILE A 37 -7.44 -5.46 -10.94
N GLU A 38 -8.72 -5.47 -10.58
CA GLU A 38 -9.83 -5.20 -11.48
C GLU A 38 -10.13 -3.70 -11.48
N CYS A 39 -10.30 -3.14 -12.67
CA CYS A 39 -10.63 -1.75 -12.96
C CYS A 39 -11.93 -1.68 -13.78
N ASP A 40 -12.45 -0.48 -14.00
CA ASP A 40 -13.71 -0.25 -14.72
C ASP A 40 -13.45 0.56 -16.01
N GLY A 41 -12.75 -0.06 -16.97
CA GLY A 41 -12.39 0.56 -18.24
C GLY A 41 -11.26 1.60 -18.18
N ASN A 42 -10.64 1.77 -17.00
CA ASN A 42 -9.65 2.82 -16.72
C ASN A 42 -8.30 2.27 -16.24
N VAL A 43 -7.93 1.05 -16.67
CA VAL A 43 -6.76 0.32 -16.15
C VAL A 43 -5.45 1.11 -16.21
N GLU A 44 -5.19 1.81 -17.31
CA GLU A 44 -3.96 2.60 -17.49
C GLU A 44 -3.93 3.81 -16.55
N GLU A 45 -5.08 4.44 -16.31
CA GLU A 45 -5.17 5.57 -15.39
C GLU A 45 -4.92 5.13 -13.95
N VAL A 46 -5.57 4.04 -13.52
CA VAL A 46 -5.36 3.45 -12.19
C VAL A 46 -3.90 3.07 -12.02
N ARG A 47 -3.36 2.29 -12.96
CA ARG A 47 -1.97 1.85 -12.98
C ARG A 47 -0.99 3.01 -12.90
N LYS A 48 -1.19 4.06 -13.70
CA LYS A 48 -0.36 5.27 -13.68
C LYS A 48 -0.43 5.96 -12.31
N LEU A 49 -1.62 6.14 -11.75
CA LEU A 49 -1.81 6.80 -10.46
C LEU A 49 -1.13 6.03 -9.32
N VAL A 50 -1.23 4.70 -9.31
CA VAL A 50 -0.50 3.84 -8.37
C VAL A 50 1.02 4.11 -8.48
N LYS A 51 1.55 4.29 -9.70
CA LYS A 51 3.00 4.51 -9.92
C LYS A 51 3.43 5.86 -9.38
N GLU A 52 2.62 6.89 -9.64
CA GLU A 52 2.86 8.25 -9.16
C GLU A 52 2.87 8.32 -7.63
N VAL A 53 1.88 7.70 -6.97
CA VAL A 53 1.83 7.67 -5.50
C VAL A 53 3.05 6.95 -4.95
N LEU A 54 3.35 5.72 -5.40
CA LEU A 54 4.51 4.97 -4.91
C LEU A 54 5.83 5.69 -5.18
N PHE A 55 5.94 6.43 -6.27
CA PHE A 55 7.12 7.24 -6.54
C PHE A 55 7.31 8.34 -5.48
N VAL A 56 6.24 9.02 -5.05
CA VAL A 56 6.30 10.01 -3.97
C VAL A 56 6.79 9.36 -2.67
N PHE A 57 6.15 8.27 -2.24
CA PHE A 57 6.51 7.55 -1.01
C PHE A 57 7.97 7.09 -1.02
N ASN A 58 8.39 6.42 -2.08
CA ASN A 58 9.75 5.91 -2.20
C ASN A 58 10.81 7.02 -2.20
N ASN A 59 10.50 8.19 -2.77
CA ASN A 59 11.39 9.34 -2.69
C ASN A 59 11.51 9.91 -1.27
N LEU A 60 10.45 9.87 -0.46
CA LEU A 60 10.48 10.32 0.93
C LEU A 60 11.28 9.36 1.80
N TYR A 61 11.15 8.04 1.58
CA TYR A 61 11.99 7.04 2.25
C TYR A 61 13.48 7.33 2.01
N ILE A 62 13.90 7.43 0.74
CA ILE A 62 15.32 7.63 0.37
C ILE A 62 15.90 8.91 0.97
N LYS A 63 15.09 9.97 1.05
CA LYS A 63 15.56 11.27 1.54
C LYS A 63 15.55 11.38 3.06
N HIS A 64 15.03 10.37 3.79
CA HIS A 64 14.77 10.45 5.23
C HIS A 64 13.90 11.66 5.58
N LYS A 65 12.86 11.91 4.77
CA LYS A 65 11.97 13.07 4.91
C LYS A 65 10.53 12.62 5.03
N TRP A 66 10.26 11.68 5.94
CA TRP A 66 8.88 11.37 6.24
C TRP A 66 8.14 12.61 6.75
N ILE A 67 6.87 12.72 6.41
CA ILE A 67 6.05 13.89 6.68
C ILE A 67 5.03 13.51 7.74
N ASP A 68 5.00 14.25 8.84
CA ASP A 68 4.00 14.04 9.91
C ASP A 68 2.73 14.89 9.67
N ASP A 69 2.84 15.94 8.87
CA ASP A 69 1.76 16.87 8.56
C ASP A 69 0.89 16.38 7.40
N ILE A 70 -0.38 16.12 7.69
CA ILE A 70 -1.35 15.61 6.72
C ILE A 70 -1.67 16.59 5.59
N GLU A 71 -1.59 17.90 5.83
CA GLU A 71 -1.85 18.89 4.78
C GLU A 71 -0.70 18.91 3.76
N GLN A 72 0.53 18.65 4.22
CA GLN A 72 1.66 18.44 3.32
C GLN A 72 1.50 17.16 2.48
N TRP A 73 1.00 16.07 3.07
CA TRP A 73 0.66 14.86 2.31
C TRP A 73 -0.36 15.14 1.21
N LYS A 74 -1.45 15.85 1.52
CA LYS A 74 -2.47 16.24 0.53
C LYS A 74 -1.91 17.13 -0.58
N ALA A 75 -0.89 17.95 -0.28
CA ALA A 75 -0.27 18.84 -1.24
C ALA A 75 0.67 18.11 -2.23
N ILE A 76 1.32 17.02 -1.81
CA ILE A 76 2.29 16.29 -2.65
C ILE A 76 1.69 15.06 -3.35
N LEU A 77 0.63 14.48 -2.78
CA LEU A 77 -0.05 13.33 -3.37
C LEU A 77 -1.04 13.77 -4.44
N PRO A 78 -1.24 12.96 -5.50
CA PRO A 78 -2.24 13.27 -6.51
C PRO A 78 -3.65 13.38 -5.89
N HIS A 79 -4.38 14.43 -6.24
CA HIS A 79 -5.73 14.65 -5.72
C HIS A 79 -6.69 13.47 -6.00
N GLN A 80 -6.53 12.79 -7.15
CA GLN A 80 -7.34 11.60 -7.44
C GLN A 80 -7.18 10.49 -6.39
N PHE A 81 -6.00 10.37 -5.79
CA PHE A 81 -5.72 9.39 -4.74
C PHE A 81 -6.30 9.84 -3.39
N THR A 82 -6.15 11.11 -3.03
CA THR A 82 -6.52 11.60 -1.69
C THR A 82 -8.02 11.86 -1.52
N LYS A 83 -8.77 12.06 -2.60
CA LYS A 83 -10.18 12.50 -2.55
C LYS A 83 -11.16 11.52 -1.87
N ASN A 84 -10.79 10.24 -1.80
CA ASN A 84 -11.67 9.16 -1.32
C ASN A 84 -11.36 8.72 0.12
N PHE A 85 -10.34 9.31 0.75
CA PHE A 85 -10.07 9.11 2.17
C PHE A 85 -11.14 9.82 3.03
N ALA A 86 -11.39 9.26 4.22
CA ALA A 86 -12.26 9.86 5.21
C ALA A 86 -11.72 11.20 5.72
N ARG A 87 -12.60 11.98 6.36
CA ARG A 87 -12.21 13.22 7.04
C ARG A 87 -11.22 12.92 8.17
N GLU A 88 -10.19 13.76 8.27
CA GLU A 88 -9.28 13.76 9.43
C GLU A 88 -10.01 14.18 10.71
N LEU A 89 -9.66 13.53 11.81
CA LEU A 89 -10.22 13.85 13.13
C LEU A 89 -9.41 14.95 13.82
N THR A 90 -10.08 15.72 14.67
CA THR A 90 -9.39 16.60 15.62
C THR A 90 -8.71 15.77 16.70
N ILE A 91 -7.75 16.35 17.42
CA ILE A 91 -7.07 15.69 18.54
C ILE A 91 -8.08 15.16 19.57
N GLU A 92 -9.09 15.96 19.92
CA GLU A 92 -10.14 15.55 20.87
C GLU A 92 -10.99 14.38 20.34
N GLU A 93 -11.25 14.34 19.03
CA GLU A 93 -12.00 13.25 18.40
C GLU A 93 -11.18 11.95 18.39
N VAL A 94 -9.87 12.04 18.09
CA VAL A 94 -8.93 10.91 18.16
C VAL A 94 -8.85 10.35 19.59
N GLU A 95 -8.76 11.21 20.59
CA GLU A 95 -8.73 10.79 22.00
C GLU A 95 -10.02 10.09 22.41
N LYS A 96 -11.19 10.62 22.04
CA LYS A 96 -12.48 9.99 22.30
C LYS A 96 -12.61 8.63 21.62
N GLU A 97 -12.20 8.54 20.36
CA GLU A 97 -12.23 7.27 19.60
C GLU A 97 -11.31 6.23 20.25
N ARG A 98 -10.10 6.64 20.66
CA ARG A 98 -9.14 5.79 21.36
C ARG A 98 -9.70 5.29 22.69
N ASP A 99 -10.25 6.19 23.51
CA ASP A 99 -10.81 5.84 24.82
C ASP A 99 -12.02 4.91 24.69
N TRP A 100 -12.90 5.20 23.71
CA TRP A 100 -14.00 4.30 23.36
C TRP A 100 -13.48 2.93 22.94
N PHE A 101 -12.52 2.85 22.02
CA PHE A 101 -11.97 1.59 21.53
C PHE A 101 -11.35 0.77 22.67
N TYR A 102 -10.60 1.41 23.57
CA TYR A 102 -10.02 0.72 24.73
C TYR A 102 -11.06 0.23 25.74
N SER A 103 -12.19 0.92 25.86
CA SER A 103 -13.31 0.48 26.73
C SER A 103 -14.04 -0.77 26.21
N LEU A 104 -13.89 -1.13 24.94
CA LEU A 104 -14.54 -2.30 24.35
C LEU A 104 -13.98 -3.62 24.90
N ALA A 105 -14.85 -4.63 25.04
CA ALA A 105 -14.43 -5.99 25.30
C ALA A 105 -13.68 -6.58 24.08
N TYR A 106 -12.83 -7.58 24.31
CA TYR A 106 -12.00 -8.19 23.25
C TYR A 106 -12.80 -8.64 22.01
N LYS A 107 -13.94 -9.31 22.20
CA LYS A 107 -14.81 -9.72 21.08
C LYS A 107 -15.33 -8.53 20.26
N GLN A 108 -15.66 -7.43 20.91
CA GLN A 108 -16.11 -6.22 20.24
C GLN A 108 -14.96 -5.56 19.47
N LYS A 109 -13.75 -5.50 20.05
CA LYS A 109 -12.54 -5.04 19.34
C LYS A 109 -12.30 -5.82 18.05
N LEU A 110 -12.49 -7.14 18.09
CA LEU A 110 -12.36 -7.98 16.89
C LEU A 110 -13.43 -7.66 15.83
N GLU A 111 -14.68 -7.42 16.23
CA GLU A 111 -15.75 -7.06 15.30
C GLU A 111 -15.53 -5.66 14.69
N GLU A 112 -15.10 -4.68 15.49
CA GLU A 112 -14.76 -3.35 15.00
C GLU A 112 -13.54 -3.40 14.05
N ALA A 113 -12.52 -4.19 14.37
CA ALA A 113 -11.37 -4.39 13.47
C ALA A 113 -11.77 -5.01 12.11
N LYS A 114 -12.77 -5.91 12.10
CA LYS A 114 -13.32 -6.45 10.84
C LYS A 114 -14.08 -5.39 10.05
N LYS A 115 -14.85 -4.52 10.71
CA LYS A 115 -15.58 -3.43 10.05
C LYS A 115 -14.63 -2.39 9.46
N ALA A 116 -13.60 -2.01 10.20
CA ALA A 116 -12.56 -1.06 9.75
C ALA A 116 -11.83 -1.51 8.47
N ALA A 117 -11.89 -2.80 8.12
CA ALA A 117 -11.40 -3.30 6.83
C ALA A 117 -12.21 -2.82 5.61
N TYR A 118 -13.44 -2.37 5.82
CA TYR A 118 -14.38 -1.95 4.78
C TYR A 118 -14.74 -0.46 4.81
N GLU A 119 -14.41 0.24 5.89
CA GLU A 119 -14.63 1.69 6.00
C GLU A 119 -13.55 2.49 5.23
N PRO A 120 -13.87 3.71 4.77
CA PRO A 120 -12.87 4.60 4.19
C PRO A 120 -11.85 4.98 5.27
N TRP A 121 -10.57 4.77 5.01
CA TRP A 121 -9.50 5.13 5.93
C TRP A 121 -9.28 6.65 5.92
N ARG A 122 -8.76 7.19 7.02
CA ARG A 122 -8.14 8.53 7.01
C ARG A 122 -6.81 8.46 6.28
N LEU A 123 -6.39 9.56 5.67
CA LEU A 123 -5.11 9.58 4.96
C LEU A 123 -3.96 9.49 5.97
N SER A 124 -4.12 10.06 7.17
CA SER A 124 -3.16 9.95 8.27
C SER A 124 -2.93 8.50 8.71
N ASP A 125 -3.99 7.74 8.99
CA ASP A 125 -3.89 6.32 9.39
C ASP A 125 -3.18 5.47 8.32
N TRP A 126 -3.53 5.73 7.06
CA TRP A 126 -2.92 5.01 5.95
C TRP A 126 -1.45 5.39 5.79
N ALA A 127 -1.10 6.68 5.85
CA ALA A 127 0.28 7.14 5.80
C ALA A 127 1.10 6.55 6.96
N GLU A 128 0.59 6.57 8.20
CA GLU A 128 1.28 5.98 9.35
C GLU A 128 1.59 4.48 9.14
N THR A 129 0.63 3.74 8.57
CA THR A 129 0.83 2.33 8.23
C THR A 129 1.90 2.12 7.15
N MET A 130 2.14 3.15 6.34
CA MET A 130 3.15 3.20 5.29
C MET A 130 4.48 3.81 5.78
N HIS A 131 4.59 4.20 7.04
CA HIS A 131 5.84 4.70 7.59
C HIS A 131 6.97 3.67 7.36
N PRO A 132 8.20 4.09 7.00
CA PRO A 132 9.29 3.16 6.68
C PRO A 132 9.62 2.17 7.79
N GLU A 133 9.41 2.54 9.06
CA GLU A 133 9.58 1.63 10.21
C GLU A 133 8.52 0.53 10.30
N ASN A 134 7.34 0.77 9.74
CA ASN A 134 6.21 -0.16 9.75
C ASN A 134 6.15 -1.00 8.46
N ARG A 135 6.46 -0.38 7.31
CA ARG A 135 6.21 -0.98 6.00
C ARG A 135 6.93 -0.25 4.88
N VAL A 136 7.62 -1.02 4.02
CA VAL A 136 8.18 -0.48 2.76
C VAL A 136 7.73 -1.34 1.58
N TRP A 137 7.17 -0.67 0.58
CA TRP A 137 6.60 -1.29 -0.62
C TRP A 137 7.39 -0.94 -1.86
N PHE A 138 7.60 -1.95 -2.70
CA PHE A 138 8.19 -1.74 -4.01
C PHE A 138 7.29 -2.27 -5.10
N TRP A 139 7.09 -1.42 -6.10
CA TRP A 139 6.59 -1.84 -7.40
C TRP A 139 7.72 -2.55 -8.11
N TRP A 140 7.57 -3.86 -8.32
CA TRP A 140 8.59 -4.65 -8.97
C TRP A 140 8.23 -4.99 -10.42
N GLY A 141 6.98 -5.36 -10.69
CA GLY A 141 6.54 -5.61 -12.05
C GLY A 141 5.03 -5.55 -12.18
N ASP A 142 4.56 -5.18 -13.36
CA ASP A 142 3.15 -5.19 -13.65
C ASP A 142 2.86 -5.38 -15.14
N THR A 143 1.73 -5.99 -15.43
CA THR A 143 1.23 -6.12 -16.80
C THR A 143 -0.27 -5.97 -16.82
N ILE A 144 -0.78 -5.25 -17.81
CA ILE A 144 -2.19 -5.27 -18.15
C ILE A 144 -2.48 -6.63 -18.78
N LEU A 145 -3.55 -7.27 -18.31
CA LEU A 145 -4.05 -8.51 -18.90
C LEU A 145 -4.90 -8.09 -20.11
N GLY A 146 -4.30 -8.08 -21.30
CA GLY A 146 -4.80 -7.40 -22.53
C GLY A 146 -6.21 -7.76 -23.05
N GLU A 147 -6.37 -7.85 -24.39
CA GLU A 147 -7.68 -7.95 -25.09
C GLU A 147 -8.70 -8.92 -24.47
N ARG A 148 -8.27 -10.06 -23.92
CA ARG A 148 -9.16 -11.06 -23.30
C ARG A 148 -9.93 -10.54 -22.09
N THR A 149 -9.41 -9.52 -21.40
CA THR A 149 -10.10 -8.89 -20.27
C THR A 149 -10.67 -7.51 -20.61
N LYS A 150 -10.57 -7.11 -21.89
CA LYS A 150 -10.90 -5.77 -22.38
C LYS A 150 -10.15 -4.68 -21.62
N ASP A 151 -8.88 -4.95 -21.30
CA ASP A 151 -8.01 -4.03 -20.56
C ASP A 151 -8.65 -3.54 -19.25
N ASN A 152 -9.35 -4.43 -18.55
CA ASN A 152 -9.93 -4.12 -17.24
C ASN A 152 -9.08 -4.62 -16.08
N TYR A 153 -8.05 -5.41 -16.36
CA TYR A 153 -7.27 -6.05 -15.31
C TYR A 153 -5.80 -5.78 -15.51
N PHE A 154 -5.09 -5.57 -14.41
CA PHE A 154 -3.65 -5.68 -14.39
C PHE A 154 -3.20 -6.53 -13.23
N VAL A 155 -2.07 -7.20 -13.41
CA VAL A 155 -1.38 -7.94 -12.36
C VAL A 155 -0.20 -7.11 -11.90
N VAL A 156 0.02 -7.07 -10.59
CA VAL A 156 1.15 -6.38 -9.99
C VAL A 156 1.81 -7.27 -8.96
N ALA A 157 3.14 -7.34 -9.02
CA ALA A 157 3.96 -7.97 -8.01
C ALA A 157 4.52 -6.90 -7.06
N ILE A 158 4.26 -7.08 -5.77
CA ILE A 158 4.68 -6.18 -4.70
C ILE A 158 5.63 -6.94 -3.79
N LYS A 159 6.79 -6.33 -3.52
CA LYS A 159 7.72 -6.82 -2.49
C LYS A 159 7.56 -6.02 -1.21
N LEU A 160 7.46 -6.74 -0.11
CA LEU A 160 7.49 -6.21 1.25
C LEU A 160 8.84 -6.52 1.89
N LEU A 161 9.39 -5.55 2.62
CA LEU A 161 10.66 -5.69 3.34
C LEU A 161 10.50 -5.91 4.85
N ASP A 162 9.27 -6.15 5.33
CA ASP A 162 8.96 -6.44 6.74
C ASP A 162 7.97 -7.62 6.87
N ASP A 163 7.92 -8.23 8.07
CA ASP A 163 7.42 -9.58 8.38
C ASP A 163 5.91 -9.67 8.73
N TYR A 164 5.15 -8.56 8.69
CA TYR A 164 3.73 -8.61 9.09
C TYR A 164 2.75 -8.14 8.01
N TYR A 165 1.88 -9.06 7.57
CA TYR A 165 0.80 -8.80 6.63
C TYR A 165 -0.42 -8.18 7.32
N SER A 166 -0.84 -7.00 6.85
CA SER A 166 -2.27 -6.66 6.84
C SER A 166 -2.65 -6.39 5.39
N PHE A 167 -3.65 -7.11 4.88
CA PHE A 167 -4.11 -6.99 3.49
C PHE A 167 -4.87 -5.67 3.24
N ASN A 168 -5.30 -5.00 4.31
CA ASN A 168 -6.18 -3.83 4.24
C ASN A 168 -5.48 -2.59 3.64
N PRO A 169 -4.27 -2.18 4.07
CA PRO A 169 -3.62 -0.99 3.50
C PRO A 169 -3.39 -1.09 1.99
N ILE A 170 -3.10 -2.29 1.47
CA ILE A 170 -2.89 -2.52 0.03
C ILE A 170 -4.22 -2.39 -0.72
N LYS A 171 -5.30 -2.98 -0.21
CA LYS A 171 -6.64 -2.81 -0.78
C LYS A 171 -7.07 -1.34 -0.81
N ILE A 172 -6.88 -0.63 0.31
CA ILE A 172 -7.20 0.79 0.43
C ILE A 172 -6.37 1.61 -0.57
N PHE A 173 -5.09 1.31 -0.71
CA PHE A 173 -4.21 1.96 -1.67
C PHE A 173 -4.73 1.83 -3.11
N PHE A 174 -4.99 0.61 -3.59
CA PHE A 174 -5.49 0.40 -4.95
C PHE A 174 -6.91 0.94 -5.16
N LYS A 175 -7.80 0.80 -4.18
CA LYS A 175 -9.16 1.37 -4.27
C LYS A 175 -9.14 2.89 -4.39
N ASN A 176 -8.30 3.56 -3.62
CA ASN A 176 -8.13 5.01 -3.71
C ASN A 176 -7.49 5.44 -5.03
N CYS A 177 -6.75 4.55 -5.70
CA CYS A 177 -6.29 4.78 -7.08
C CYS A 177 -7.37 4.52 -8.15
N GLY A 178 -8.56 4.02 -7.78
CA GLY A 178 -9.66 3.74 -8.69
C GLY A 178 -9.85 2.27 -9.06
N ALA A 179 -9.15 1.34 -8.41
CA ALA A 179 -9.43 -0.08 -8.56
C ALA A 179 -10.80 -0.45 -7.96
N LYS A 180 -11.48 -1.38 -8.63
CA LYS A 180 -12.77 -1.91 -8.21
C LYS A 180 -12.62 -3.09 -7.26
N ASN A 181 -11.83 -4.09 -7.66
CA ASN A 181 -11.56 -5.28 -6.86
C ASN A 181 -10.06 -5.59 -6.83
N ILE A 182 -9.63 -6.17 -5.72
CA ILE A 182 -8.25 -6.58 -5.47
C ILE A 182 -8.27 -7.98 -4.88
N SER A 183 -7.68 -8.93 -5.59
CA SER A 183 -7.44 -10.28 -5.09
C SER A 183 -5.94 -10.54 -5.01
N ASN A 184 -5.53 -11.22 -3.94
CA ASN A 184 -4.20 -11.80 -3.86
C ASN A 184 -4.19 -13.11 -4.67
N ILE A 185 -3.11 -13.37 -5.40
CA ILE A 185 -2.84 -14.69 -5.96
C ILE A 185 -1.83 -15.33 -5.03
N SER A 186 -2.29 -16.29 -4.22
CA SER A 186 -1.37 -17.11 -3.45
C SER A 186 -0.59 -17.99 -4.41
N GLN A 187 0.68 -18.24 -4.10
CA GLN A 187 1.50 -19.25 -4.79
C GLN A 187 0.85 -20.65 -4.81
N TYR A 188 -0.13 -20.90 -3.94
CA TYR A 188 -0.91 -22.14 -3.91
C TYR A 188 -2.13 -22.16 -4.83
N ASP A 189 -2.55 -21.03 -5.41
CA ASP A 189 -3.75 -20.92 -6.27
C ASP A 189 -3.41 -21.08 -7.77
N LEU A 190 -2.13 -21.26 -8.11
CA LEU A 190 -1.63 -21.38 -9.49
C LEU A 190 -1.23 -22.83 -9.87
N TYR A 191 -1.56 -23.81 -9.03
CA TYR A 191 -1.34 -25.24 -9.24
C TYR A 191 -2.63 -26.03 -9.03
#